data_AF-A0A6G6GQV3-F1
#
_entry.id   AF-A0A6G6GQV3-F1
#
_cell.length_a   1.000
_cell.length_b   1.000
_cell.length_c   1.000
_cell.angle_alpha   90.00
_cell.angle_beta   90.00
_cell.angle_gamma   90.00
#
_symmetry.space_group_name_H-M   'P 1'
#
loop_
_entity.id
_entity.type
_entity.pdbx_description
1 polymer ?
#
loop_
_entity_poly.entity_id
_entity_poly.type
_entity_poly.pdbx_seq_one_letter_code
_entity_poly.pdbx_strand_id
1 'polypeptide(L)'
;MNNNTEKQNKYIRAKARVAEIKKFYTSLISYAIFITLLGALNYYVNEWRYMWFLWAAFGWGIGLLFQAGKAFQWSPFMGKNWEERKLKEFLEEEEKQDWN
;
A
#
# COMPACT_ATOMS: atom_id res chain seq x y z
N MET A 1 -15.18 13.00 30.85
CA MET A 1 -15.56 12.51 29.50
C MET A 1 -14.29 12.40 28.66
N ASN A 2 -13.66 11.22 28.54
CA ASN A 2 -12.46 11.09 27.69
C ASN A 2 -12.18 9.67 27.14
N ASN A 3 -13.03 8.69 27.45
CA ASN A 3 -12.74 7.28 27.17
C ASN A 3 -13.17 6.89 25.74
N ASN A 4 -14.16 7.61 25.17
CA ASN A 4 -14.72 7.29 23.87
C ASN A 4 -13.85 7.83 22.73
N THR A 5 -13.34 9.06 22.87
CA THR A 5 -12.44 9.71 21.90
C THR A 5 -11.10 8.98 21.79
N GLU A 6 -10.51 8.52 22.90
CA GLU A 6 -9.30 7.70 22.85
C GLU A 6 -9.52 6.34 22.18
N LYS A 7 -10.68 5.70 22.43
CA LYS A 7 -11.06 4.44 21.78
C LYS A 7 -11.29 4.62 20.29
N GLN A 8 -11.99 5.67 19.86
CA GLN A 8 -12.20 6.00 18.45
C GLN A 8 -10.87 6.31 17.75
N ASN A 9 -9.97 7.07 18.36
CA ASN A 9 -8.66 7.36 17.80
C ASN A 9 -7.80 6.10 17.62
N LYS A 10 -7.82 5.16 18.58
CA LYS A 10 -7.15 3.86 18.41
C LYS A 10 -7.77 3.05 17.26
N TYR A 11 -9.10 3.06 17.13
CA TYR A 11 -9.82 2.34 16.09
C TYR A 11 -9.52 2.88 14.69
N ILE A 12 -9.51 4.21 14.51
CA ILE A 12 -9.19 4.87 13.25
C ILE A 12 -7.75 4.55 12.83
N ARG A 13 -6.79 4.60 13.75
CA ARG A 13 -5.39 4.22 13.47
C ARG A 13 -5.26 2.76 13.05
N ALA A 14 -5.98 1.85 13.72
CA ALA A 14 -5.99 0.43 13.34
C ALA A 14 -6.59 0.24 11.94
N LYS A 15 -7.70 0.91 11.63
CA LYS A 15 -8.39 0.84 10.34
C LYS A 15 -7.53 1.40 9.20
N ALA A 16 -6.83 2.52 9.42
CA ALA A 16 -5.92 3.11 8.44
C ALA A 16 -4.77 2.15 8.09
N ARG A 17 -4.15 1.51 9.09
CA ARG A 17 -3.10 0.50 8.86
C ARG A 17 -3.61 -0.68 8.05
N VAL A 18 -4.80 -1.19 8.38
CA VAL A 18 -5.42 -2.30 7.63
C VAL A 18 -5.70 -1.89 6.19
N ALA A 19 -6.15 -0.65 5.95
CA ALA A 19 -6.41 -0.15 4.61
C ALA A 19 -5.13 -0.07 3.75
N GLU A 20 -4.01 0.40 4.31
CA GLU A 20 -2.73 0.45 3.59
C GLU A 20 -2.18 -0.93 3.26
N ILE A 21 -2.18 -1.83 4.25
CA ILE A 21 -1.78 -3.22 4.05
C ILE A 21 -2.66 -3.86 2.97
N LYS A 22 -3.98 -3.68 3.05
CA LYS A 22 -4.92 -4.23 2.07
C LYS A 22 -4.65 -3.69 0.66
N LYS A 23 -4.34 -2.39 0.53
CA LYS A 23 -3.99 -1.78 -0.76
C LYS A 23 -2.73 -2.41 -1.35
N PHE A 24 -1.69 -2.62 -0.53
CA PHE A 24 -0.48 -3.31 -0.95
C PHE A 24 -0.74 -4.76 -1.38
N TYR A 25 -1.48 -5.53 -0.58
CA TYR A 25 -1.81 -6.92 -0.91
C TYR A 25 -2.61 -7.02 -2.21
N THR A 26 -3.57 -6.12 -2.46
CA THR A 26 -4.32 -6.08 -3.73
C THR A 26 -3.37 -5.88 -4.92
N SER A 27 -2.43 -4.96 -4.82
CA SER A 27 -1.43 -4.71 -5.87
C SER A 27 -0.47 -5.89 -6.04
N LEU A 28 -0.04 -6.54 -4.95
CA LEU A 28 0.83 -7.71 -4.96
C LEU A 28 0.16 -8.93 -5.59
N ILE A 29 -1.10 -9.20 -5.23
CA ILE A 29 -1.89 -10.29 -5.80
C ILE A 29 -2.09 -10.06 -7.30
N SER A 30 -2.44 -8.83 -7.68
CA SER A 30 -2.58 -8.45 -9.09
C SER A 30 -1.28 -8.72 -9.86
N TYR A 31 -0.14 -8.27 -9.33
CA TYR A 31 1.17 -8.54 -9.92
C TYR A 31 1.47 -10.04 -10.03
N ALA A 32 1.24 -10.82 -8.98
CA ALA A 32 1.49 -12.26 -9.00
C ALA A 32 0.68 -12.96 -10.09
N ILE A 33 -0.61 -12.58 -10.25
CA ILE A 33 -1.48 -13.10 -11.31
C ILE A 33 -0.94 -12.72 -12.69
N PHE A 34 -0.60 -11.44 -12.90
CA PHE A 34 -0.08 -10.96 -14.18
C PHE A 34 1.26 -11.61 -14.57
N ILE A 35 2.22 -11.72 -13.65
CA ILE A 35 3.51 -12.35 -13.92
C ILE A 35 3.33 -13.85 -14.19
N THR A 36 2.43 -14.53 -13.48
CA THR A 36 2.12 -15.94 -13.75
C THR A 36 1.51 -16.13 -15.14
N LEU A 37 0.55 -15.28 -15.52
CA LEU A 37 -0.05 -15.28 -16.86
C LEU A 37 1.00 -14.99 -17.95
N LEU A 38 1.87 -14.00 -17.73
CA LEU A 38 2.95 -13.66 -18.66
C LEU A 38 3.98 -14.79 -18.79
N GLY A 39 4.32 -15.47 -17.69
CA GLY A 39 5.20 -16.63 -17.70
C GLY A 39 4.59 -17.81 -18.46
N ALA A 40 3.30 -18.09 -18.25
CA ALA A 40 2.56 -19.11 -18.98
C ALA A 40 2.48 -18.77 -20.49
N LEU A 41 2.25 -17.51 -20.84
CA LEU A 41 2.25 -17.05 -22.23
C LEU A 41 3.64 -17.13 -22.86
N ASN A 42 4.69 -16.80 -22.12
CA ASN A 42 6.08 -16.94 -22.57
C ASN A 42 6.43 -18.41 -22.88
N TYR A 43 5.96 -19.34 -22.03
CA TYR A 43 6.05 -20.78 -22.29
C TYR A 43 5.35 -21.17 -23.59
N TYR A 44 4.10 -20.75 -23.75
CA TYR A 44 3.30 -21.14 -24.90
C TYR A 44 3.80 -20.57 -26.23
N VAL A 45 4.32 -19.34 -26.22
CA VAL A 45 4.74 -18.63 -27.45
C VAL A 45 6.17 -18.97 -27.87
N ASN A 46 7.09 -19.09 -26.90
CA ASN A 46 8.53 -19.13 -27.19
C ASN A 46 9.28 -20.27 -26.50
N GLU A 47 8.60 -21.17 -25.79
CA GLU A 47 9.22 -22.28 -25.04
C GLU A 47 10.41 -21.82 -24.16
N TRP A 48 10.31 -20.61 -23.60
CA TRP A 48 11.34 -19.99 -22.75
C TRP A 48 12.65 -19.60 -23.45
N ARG A 49 12.72 -19.64 -24.78
CA ARG A 49 13.90 -19.15 -25.53
C ARG A 49 14.21 -17.67 -25.30
N TYR A 50 13.19 -16.87 -25.02
CA TYR A 50 13.35 -15.45 -24.71
C TYR A 50 12.39 -15.01 -23.60
N MET A 51 12.91 -14.94 -22.38
CA MET A 51 12.18 -14.64 -21.14
C MET A 51 11.87 -13.15 -21.00
N TRP A 52 11.21 -12.56 -21.98
CA TRP A 52 10.90 -11.14 -22.00
C TRP A 52 10.01 -10.69 -20.83
N PHE A 53 9.23 -11.61 -20.24
CA PHE A 53 8.39 -11.32 -19.08
C PHE A 53 9.21 -10.88 -17.85
N LEU A 54 10.51 -11.23 -17.77
CA LEU A 54 11.40 -10.78 -16.71
C LEU A 54 11.57 -9.27 -16.71
N TRP A 55 11.62 -8.63 -17.89
CA TRP A 55 11.69 -7.18 -18.01
C TRP A 55 10.41 -6.51 -17.49
N ALA A 56 9.24 -7.09 -17.81
CA ALA A 56 7.96 -6.64 -17.27
C ALA A 56 7.90 -6.84 -15.75
N ALA A 57 8.34 -8.01 -15.25
CA ALA A 57 8.42 -8.33 -13.83
C ALA A 57 9.34 -7.37 -13.07
N PHE A 58 10.48 -6.99 -13.66
CA PHE A 58 11.44 -6.07 -13.06
C PHE A 58 10.87 -4.65 -12.97
N GLY A 59 10.33 -4.12 -14.08
CA GLY A 59 9.77 -2.77 -14.11
C GLY A 59 8.60 -2.59 -13.13
N TRP A 60 7.67 -3.55 -13.11
CA TRP A 60 6.55 -3.52 -12.18
C TRP A 60 6.95 -3.88 -10.74
N GLY A 61 7.94 -4.77 -10.58
CA GLY A 61 8.47 -5.19 -9.28
C GLY A 61 9.06 -4.02 -8.50
N ILE A 62 9.76 -3.08 -9.17
CA ILE A 62 10.29 -1.87 -8.52
C ILE A 62 9.14 -1.00 -7.97
N GLY A 63 8.06 -0.80 -8.74
CA GLY A 63 6.89 -0.06 -8.26
C GLY A 63 6.23 -0.72 -7.04
N LEU A 64 6.19 -2.05 -7.03
CA LEU A 64 5.70 -2.83 -5.89
C LEU A 64 6.61 -2.73 -4.67
N LEU A 65 7.93 -2.68 -4.83
CA LEU A 65 8.87 -2.46 -3.74
C LEU A 65 8.67 -1.09 -3.09
N PHE A 66 8.39 -0.05 -3.88
CA PHE A 66 8.01 1.26 -3.35
C PHE A 66 6.69 1.20 -2.56
N GLN A 67 5.69 0.47 -3.06
CA GLN A 67 4.43 0.27 -2.34
C GLN A 67 4.61 -0.57 -1.07
N ALA A 68 5.48 -1.58 -1.10
CA ALA A 68 5.83 -2.41 0.05
C ALA A 68 6.54 -1.56 1.13
N GLY A 69 7.54 -0.77 0.73
CA GLY A 69 8.24 0.13 1.65
C GLY A 69 7.30 1.12 2.32
N LYS A 70 6.27 1.60 1.60
CA LYS A 70 5.22 2.45 2.16
C LYS A 70 4.30 1.69 3.12
N ALA A 71 3.77 0.54 2.71
CA ALA A 71 2.83 -0.26 3.50
C ALA A 71 3.44 -0.88 4.77
N PHE A 72 4.72 -1.22 4.74
CA PHE A 72 5.47 -1.72 5.90
C PHE A 72 6.15 -0.61 6.71
N GLN A 73 5.92 0.66 6.38
CA GLN A 73 6.57 1.82 7.01
C GLN A 73 8.11 1.68 7.08
N TRP A 74 8.72 1.09 6.06
CA TRP A 74 10.17 0.94 5.96
C TRP A 74 10.79 2.27 5.48
N SER A 75 10.63 3.32 6.28
CA SER A 75 11.34 4.58 6.08
C SER A 75 12.37 4.75 7.19
N PRO A 76 13.68 4.73 6.88
CA PRO A 76 14.71 5.17 7.82
C PRO A 76 14.61 6.67 8.16
N PHE A 77 13.85 7.46 7.38
CA PHE A 77 13.86 8.92 7.45
C PHE A 77 12.50 9.58 7.73
N MET A 78 11.39 8.98 7.33
CA MET A 78 10.06 9.58 7.47
C MET A 78 9.24 8.80 8.49
N GLY A 79 9.61 9.01 9.76
CA GLY A 79 8.96 8.38 10.89
C GLY A 79 7.46 8.70 10.94
N LYS A 80 6.68 7.69 11.29
CA LYS A 80 5.33 7.64 11.87
C LYS A 80 4.70 8.97 12.36
N ASN A 81 5.52 9.90 12.87
CA ASN A 81 5.17 11.25 13.28
C ASN A 81 4.64 12.15 12.15
N TRP A 82 5.12 12.05 10.91
CA TRP A 82 4.60 12.90 9.82
C TRP A 82 3.19 12.46 9.40
N GLU A 83 2.97 11.14 9.30
CA GLU A 83 1.65 10.58 9.00
C GLU A 83 0.65 10.84 10.14
N GLU A 84 1.08 10.68 11.40
CA GLU A 84 0.24 11.04 12.56
C GLU A 84 -0.10 12.53 12.59
N ARG A 85 0.84 13.41 12.20
CA ARG A 85 0.57 14.85 12.08
C ARG A 85 -0.45 15.16 10.99
N LYS A 86 -0.28 14.59 9.80
CA LYS A 86 -1.17 14.85 8.66
C LYS A 86 -2.57 14.29 8.88
N LEU A 87 -2.68 13.11 9.47
CA LEU A 87 -3.98 12.53 9.83
C LEU A 87 -4.70 13.38 10.89
N LYS A 88 -3.95 13.92 11.85
CA LYS A 88 -4.50 14.82 12.86
C LYS A 88 -4.98 16.15 12.26
N GLU A 89 -4.22 16.72 11.31
CA GLU A 89 -4.64 17.90 10.54
C GLU A 89 -5.94 17.65 9.78
N PHE A 90 -6.05 16.53 9.05
CA PHE A 90 -7.28 16.21 8.30
C PHE A 90 -8.51 16.03 9.20
N LEU A 91 -8.36 15.38 10.36
CA LEU A 91 -9.46 15.22 11.31
C LEU A 91 -9.88 16.54 11.96
N GLU A 92 -8.93 17.41 12.30
CA GLU A 92 -9.21 18.75 12.84
C GLU A 92 -9.85 19.68 11.78
N GLU A 93 -9.55 19.48 10.49
CA GLU A 93 -10.19 20.20 9.38
C GLU A 93 -11.63 19.73 9.15
N GLU A 94 -11.91 18.42 9.20
CA GLU A 94 -13.29 17.88 9.10
C GLU A 94 -14.16 18.33 10.29
N GLU A 95 -13.62 18.27 11.53
CA GLU A 95 -14.36 18.67 12.73
C GLU A 95 -14.68 20.18 12.76
N LYS A 96 -13.83 21.01 12.15
CA LYS A 96 -14.10 22.45 11.97
C LYS A 96 -15.10 22.75 10.85
N GLN A 97 -15.20 21.89 9.84
CA GLN A 97 -16.15 22.09 8.74
C GLN A 97 -17.58 21.68 9.11
N ASP A 98 -17.76 20.72 10.02
CA ASP A 98 -19.10 20.24 10.44
C ASP A 98 -19.79 21.18 11.45
N TRP A 99 -19.07 22.18 11.98
CA TRP A 99 -19.56 23.14 12.98
C TRP A 99 -20.00 24.50 12.40
N ASN A 100 -19.97 24.70 11.08
CA ASN A 100 -20.30 25.97 10.43
C ASN A 100 -21.27 25.79 9.26
#